data_AF-A0A2G4RC37-F1
#
_entry.id   AF-A0A2G4RC37-F1
#
_cell.length_a   1.000
_cell.length_b   1.000
_cell.length_c   1.000
_cell.angle_alpha   90.00
_cell.angle_beta   90.00
_cell.angle_gamma   90.00
#
_symmetry.space_group_name_H-M   'P 1'
#
loop_
_entity.id
_entity.type
_entity.pdbx_description
1 polymer ?
#
loop_
_entity_poly.entity_id
_entity_poly.type
_entity_poly.pdbx_seq_one_letter_code
_entity_poly.pdbx_strand_id
1 'polypeptide(L)'
;TVGSTSPFIGLFGTVWGIYHALTAIGIAGQASIDKVAGPVGESLIMTAIGLATAVPAVLGYNLLVRRNKTAMDLVRDFAADLQSILIGGVRHGSGDVSPIVVRPDNSPTTATVSNRVG
;
A
#
# COMPACT_ATOMS: atom_id res chain seq x y z
N THR A 1 -5.56 -3.41 -10.87
CA THR A 1 -6.64 -3.57 -11.87
C THR A 1 -7.65 -4.59 -11.43
N VAL A 2 -7.27 -5.84 -11.11
CA VAL A 2 -8.22 -6.88 -10.65
C VAL A 2 -9.07 -6.42 -9.45
N GLY A 3 -8.45 -5.83 -8.42
CA GLY A 3 -9.20 -5.36 -7.23
C GLY A 3 -10.21 -4.23 -7.50
N SER A 4 -9.95 -3.36 -8.47
CA SER A 4 -10.85 -2.25 -8.81
C SER A 4 -11.99 -2.68 -9.74
N THR A 5 -11.78 -3.71 -10.57
CA THR A 5 -12.79 -4.18 -11.54
C THR A 5 -13.69 -5.27 -10.95
N SER A 6 -13.20 -6.00 -9.96
CA SER A 6 -13.88 -7.14 -9.32
C SER A 6 -15.30 -6.86 -8.79
N PRO A 7 -15.59 -5.71 -8.13
CA PRO A 7 -16.95 -5.41 -7.65
C PRO A 7 -17.97 -5.24 -8.78
N PHE A 8 -17.53 -4.72 -9.93
CA PHE A 8 -18.40 -4.50 -11.08
C PHE A 8 -18.84 -5.81 -11.73
N ILE A 9 -18.04 -6.87 -11.66
CA ILE A 9 -18.41 -8.21 -12.13
C ILE A 9 -19.55 -8.79 -11.27
N GLY A 10 -19.49 -8.59 -9.95
CA GLY A 10 -20.57 -9.00 -9.04
C GLY A 10 -21.86 -8.22 -9.29
N LEU A 11 -21.75 -6.89 -9.47
CA LEU A 11 -22.88 -6.04 -9.82
C LEU A 11 -23.53 -6.45 -11.15
N PHE A 12 -22.74 -6.64 -12.21
CA PHE A 12 -23.25 -7.10 -13.51
C PHE A 12 -24.05 -8.39 -13.39
N GLY A 13 -23.54 -9.33 -12.59
CA GLY A 13 -24.21 -10.57 -12.29
C GLY A 13 -25.59 -10.43 -11.66
N THR A 14 -25.71 -9.52 -10.69
CA THR A 14 -27.01 -9.22 -10.05
C THR A 14 -28.01 -8.63 -11.05
N VAL A 15 -27.56 -7.72 -11.92
CA VAL A 15 -28.40 -7.11 -12.96
C VAL A 15 -28.88 -8.18 -13.94
N TRP A 16 -27.99 -9.06 -14.39
CA TRP A 16 -28.33 -10.14 -15.30
C TRP A 16 -29.30 -11.15 -14.68
N GLY A 17 -29.06 -11.56 -13.43
CA GLY A 17 -29.92 -12.50 -12.69
C GLY A 17 -31.34 -11.96 -12.50
N ILE A 18 -31.46 -10.69 -12.07
CA ILE A 18 -32.76 -10.03 -11.91
C ILE A 18 -33.43 -9.83 -13.27
N TYR A 19 -32.69 -9.43 -14.31
CA TYR A 19 -33.23 -9.30 -15.66
C TYR A 19 -33.83 -10.60 -16.19
N HIS A 20 -33.12 -11.71 -16.01
CA HIS A 20 -33.59 -13.03 -16.41
C HIS A 20 -34.86 -13.44 -15.63
N ALA A 21 -34.87 -13.19 -14.32
CA ALA A 21 -36.02 -13.45 -13.46
C ALA A 21 -37.27 -12.66 -13.88
N LEU A 22 -37.12 -11.36 -14.10
CA LEU A 22 -38.22 -10.47 -14.52
C LEU A 22 -38.72 -10.83 -15.92
N THR A 23 -37.83 -11.24 -16.82
CA THR A 23 -38.21 -11.71 -18.16
C THR A 23 -39.04 -12.99 -18.07
N ALA A 24 -38.62 -13.96 -17.24
CA ALA A 24 -39.36 -15.20 -17.02
C ALA A 24 -40.75 -14.97 -16.39
N ILE A 25 -40.86 -14.03 -15.44
CA ILE A 25 -42.15 -13.64 -14.84
C ILE A 25 -43.04 -12.91 -15.87
N GLY A 26 -42.46 -12.02 -16.68
CA GLY A 26 -43.18 -11.30 -17.73
C GLY A 26 -43.78 -12.22 -18.79
N ILE A 27 -43.06 -13.29 -19.17
CA ILE A 27 -43.56 -14.31 -20.09
C ILE A 27 -44.63 -15.19 -19.41
N ALA A 28 -44.48 -15.50 -18.12
CA ALA A 28 -45.43 -16.33 -17.37
C ALA A 28 -46.74 -15.61 -17.00
N GLY A 29 -46.79 -14.28 -17.06
CA GLY A 29 -48.01 -13.48 -16.84
C GLY A 29 -48.55 -13.46 -15.40
N GLN A 30 -47.90 -14.15 -14.46
CA GLN A 30 -48.27 -14.22 -13.04
C GLN A 30 -47.03 -13.95 -12.19
N ALA A 31 -47.02 -12.80 -11.51
CA ALA A 31 -46.00 -12.46 -10.53
C ALA A 31 -46.41 -12.99 -9.15
N SER A 32 -45.80 -14.09 -8.71
CA SER A 32 -45.87 -14.56 -7.31
C SER A 32 -44.55 -14.25 -6.60
N ILE A 33 -44.61 -13.92 -5.31
CA ILE A 33 -43.42 -13.70 -4.46
C ILE A 33 -42.47 -14.90 -4.48
N ASP A 34 -43.02 -16.11 -4.58
CA ASP A 34 -42.24 -17.35 -4.65
C ASP A 34 -41.37 -17.41 -5.92
N LYS A 35 -41.82 -16.78 -7.01
CA LYS A 35 -41.09 -16.72 -8.28
C LYS A 35 -39.95 -15.70 -8.26
N VAL A 36 -39.96 -14.74 -7.34
CA VAL A 36 -38.93 -13.69 -7.24
C VAL A 36 -37.89 -13.99 -6.15
N ALA A 37 -38.26 -14.75 -5.12
CA ALA A 37 -37.38 -15.06 -3.99
C ALA A 37 -36.11 -15.85 -4.38
N GLY A 38 -36.22 -16.80 -5.31
CA GLY A 38 -35.08 -17.62 -5.76
C GLY A 38 -33.99 -16.81 -6.47
N PRO A 39 -34.29 -16.08 -7.56
CA PRO A 39 -33.28 -15.33 -8.30
C PRO A 39 -32.64 -14.18 -7.52
N VAL A 40 -33.34 -13.61 -6.53
CA VAL A 40 -32.79 -12.59 -5.63
C VAL A 40 -31.69 -13.18 -4.74
N GLY A 41 -31.87 -14.41 -4.25
CA GLY A 41 -30.85 -15.13 -3.48
C GLY A 41 -29.58 -15.42 -4.30
N GLU A 42 -29.73 -15.85 -5.55
CA GLU A 42 -28.60 -16.10 -6.45
C GLU A 42 -27.81 -14.82 -6.77
N SER A 43 -28.51 -13.69 -6.89
CA SER A 43 -27.90 -12.38 -7.12
C SER A 43 -27.00 -11.94 -5.95
N LEU A 44 -27.39 -12.23 -4.71
CA LEU A 44 -26.57 -11.91 -3.53
C LEU A 44 -25.25 -12.68 -3.51
N ILE A 45 -25.26 -13.96 -3.94
CA ILE A 45 -24.05 -14.78 -4.04
C ILE A 45 -23.06 -14.16 -5.03
N MET A 46 -23.55 -13.61 -6.14
CA MET A 46 -22.69 -13.00 -7.16
C MET A 46 -21.98 -11.74 -6.65
N THR A 47 -22.63 -10.97 -5.78
CA THR A 47 -21.99 -9.84 -5.09
C THR A 47 -20.96 -10.33 -4.07
N ALA A 48 -21.28 -11.38 -3.31
CA ALA A 48 -20.35 -11.97 -2.34
C ALA A 48 -19.07 -12.46 -3.03
N ILE A 49 -19.17 -13.06 -4.21
CA ILE A 49 -18.01 -13.48 -5.01
C ILE A 49 -17.17 -12.27 -5.44
N GLY A 50 -17.80 -11.22 -5.99
CA GLY A 50 -17.09 -10.01 -6.44
C GLY A 50 -16.33 -9.31 -5.32
N LEU A 51 -16.86 -9.35 -4.08
CA LEU A 51 -16.18 -8.84 -2.89
C LEU A 51 -15.08 -9.79 -2.39
N ALA A 52 -15.33 -11.09 -2.39
CA ALA A 52 -14.37 -12.12 -1.97
C ALA A 52 -13.09 -12.09 -2.81
N THR A 53 -13.18 -11.76 -4.11
CA THR A 53 -12.02 -11.60 -4.98
C THR A 53 -11.38 -10.20 -4.89
N ALA A 54 -12.13 -9.17 -4.52
CA ALA A 54 -11.61 -7.80 -4.42
C ALA A 54 -10.68 -7.61 -3.21
N VAL A 55 -11.03 -8.15 -2.05
CA VAL A 55 -10.27 -7.95 -0.80
C VAL A 55 -8.83 -8.48 -0.90
N PRO A 56 -8.58 -9.73 -1.34
CA PRO A 56 -7.22 -10.23 -1.50
C PRO A 56 -6.41 -9.46 -2.54
N ALA A 57 -7.06 -9.01 -3.62
CA ALA A 57 -6.40 -8.25 -4.69
C ALA A 57 -5.89 -6.89 -4.19
N VAL A 58 -6.64 -6.20 -3.33
CA VAL A 58 -6.22 -4.92 -2.74
C VAL A 58 -5.10 -5.12 -1.72
N LEU A 59 -5.19 -6.17 -0.89
CA LEU A 59 -4.13 -6.51 0.08
C LEU A 59 -2.80 -6.85 -0.62
N GLY A 60 -2.84 -7.68 -1.66
CA GLY A 60 -1.66 -8.02 -2.45
C GLY A 60 -1.03 -6.79 -3.10
N TYR A 61 -1.83 -5.90 -3.67
CA TYR A 61 -1.34 -4.63 -4.22
C TYR A 61 -0.63 -3.78 -3.16
N ASN A 62 -1.21 -3.61 -1.98
CA ASN A 62 -0.62 -2.83 -0.90
C ASN A 62 0.75 -3.43 -0.46
N LEU A 63 0.83 -4.75 -0.32
CA LEU A 63 2.08 -5.44 0.02
C LEU A 63 3.17 -5.21 -1.04
N LEU A 64 2.83 -5.31 -2.32
CA LEU A 64 3.77 -5.08 -3.42
C LEU A 64 4.25 -3.62 -3.46
N VAL A 65 3.34 -2.66 -3.28
CA VAL A 65 3.70 -1.23 -3.23
C VAL A 65 4.66 -0.95 -2.08
N ARG A 66 4.41 -1.53 -0.90
CA ARG A 66 5.30 -1.39 0.25
C ARG A 66 6.69 -1.98 -0.04
N ARG A 67 6.77 -3.16 -0.66
CA ARG A 67 8.06 -3.77 -1.04
C ARG A 67 8.80 -2.94 -2.09
N ASN A 68 8.08 -2.39 -3.07
CA ASN A 68 8.67 -1.53 -4.10
C ASN A 68 9.24 -0.25 -3.50
N LYS A 69 8.53 0.36 -2.53
CA LYS A 69 9.06 1.51 -1.77
C LYS A 69 10.39 1.18 -1.12
N THR A 70 10.48 0.07 -0.39
CA THR A 70 11.74 -0.37 0.22
C THR A 70 12.85 -0.58 -0.82
N ALA A 71 12.54 -1.19 -1.97
CA ALA A 71 13.53 -1.36 -3.03
C ALA A 71 14.02 -0.02 -3.62
N MET A 72 13.12 0.93 -3.83
CA MET A 72 13.46 2.28 -4.28
C MET A 72 14.31 3.04 -3.26
N ASP A 73 14.01 2.88 -1.97
CA ASP A 73 14.79 3.49 -0.88
C ASP A 73 16.24 2.95 -0.90
N LEU A 74 16.45 1.65 -1.07
CA LEU A 74 17.79 1.05 -1.18
C LEU A 74 18.58 1.57 -2.40
N VAL A 75 17.92 1.71 -3.55
CA VAL A 75 18.56 2.27 -4.75
C VAL A 75 18.95 3.74 -4.53
N ARG A 76 18.12 4.49 -3.81
CA ARG A 76 18.39 5.89 -3.48
C ARG A 76 19.56 6.04 -2.51
N ASP A 77 19.64 5.18 -1.51
CA ASP A 77 20.75 5.14 -0.55
C ASP A 77 22.07 4.79 -1.26
N PHE A 78 22.05 3.77 -2.13
CA PHE A 78 23.22 3.41 -2.94
C PHE A 78 23.68 4.57 -3.85
N ALA A 79 22.74 5.27 -4.49
CA ALA A 79 23.08 6.43 -5.31
C ALA A 79 23.68 7.58 -4.48
N ALA A 80 23.17 7.81 -3.26
CA ALA A 80 23.71 8.80 -2.35
C ALA A 80 25.14 8.45 -1.90
N ASP A 81 25.40 7.17 -1.60
CA ASP A 81 26.74 6.69 -1.26
C ASP A 81 27.72 6.88 -2.43
N LEU A 82 27.32 6.51 -3.66
CA LEU A 82 28.15 6.74 -4.85
C LEU A 82 28.42 8.21 -5.09
N GLN A 83 27.41 9.06 -4.97
CA GLN A 83 27.57 10.52 -5.10
C GLN A 83 28.53 11.05 -4.04
N SER A 84 28.44 10.56 -2.79
CA SER A 84 29.35 10.94 -1.71
C SER A 84 30.80 10.52 -1.98
N ILE A 85 31.01 9.35 -2.59
CA ILE A 85 32.34 8.87 -2.97
C ILE A 85 32.87 9.66 -4.16
N LEU A 86 32.03 9.98 -5.14
CA LEU A 86 32.46 10.69 -6.35
C LEU A 86 32.78 12.17 -6.09
N ILE A 87 31.96 12.85 -5.27
CA ILE A 87 32.15 14.26 -4.91
C ILE A 87 33.13 14.41 -3.74
N GLY A 88 33.07 13.49 -2.77
CA GLY A 88 33.83 13.54 -1.53
C GLY A 88 35.13 12.73 -1.53
N GLY A 89 35.38 11.91 -2.56
CA GLY A 89 36.62 11.17 -2.81
C GLY A 89 37.26 10.61 -1.54
N VAL A 90 36.64 9.60 -0.90
CA VAL A 90 37.13 8.95 0.33
C VAL A 90 37.89 9.90 1.26
N ARG A 91 37.19 10.60 2.15
CA ARG A 91 37.82 11.07 3.38
C ARG A 91 37.68 10.00 4.46
N HIS A 92 38.40 8.89 4.30
CA HIS A 92 38.83 8.11 5.45
C HIS A 92 40.18 8.69 5.88
N GLY A 93 40.14 9.60 6.84
CA GLY A 93 41.32 10.35 7.25
C GLY A 93 40.99 11.50 8.18
N SER A 94 40.87 11.15 9.45
CA SER A 94 41.36 11.92 10.60
C SER A 94 40.83 13.34 10.83
N GLY A 95 40.21 13.51 12.00
CA GLY A 95 40.40 14.72 12.80
C GLY A 95 39.15 15.56 13.04
N ASP A 96 38.26 15.09 13.91
CA ASP A 96 37.91 15.89 15.09
C ASP A 96 37.35 14.99 16.20
N VAL A 97 38.21 14.08 16.69
CA VAL A 97 38.05 13.64 18.09
C VAL A 97 38.75 14.72 18.89
N SER A 98 37.99 15.74 19.30
CA SER A 98 38.43 16.62 20.38
C SER A 98 38.87 15.71 21.53
N PRO A 99 40.14 15.75 21.98
CA PRO A 99 40.58 14.89 23.06
C PRO A 99 39.70 15.20 24.27
N ILE A 100 38.99 14.19 24.77
CA ILE A 100 38.25 14.30 26.02
C ILE A 100 39.30 14.52 27.11
N VAL A 101 39.50 15.78 27.50
CA VAL A 101 40.33 16.13 28.65
C VAL A 101 39.51 15.83 29.90
N VAL A 102 39.76 14.67 30.49
CA VAL A 102 39.24 14.31 31.81
C VAL A 102 40.00 15.15 32.84
N ARG A 103 39.34 16.18 33.37
CA ARG A 103 39.82 16.86 34.57
C ARG A 103 39.78 15.87 35.75
N PRO A 104 40.68 16.02 36.75
CA PRO A 104 40.74 15.13 37.92
C PRO A 104 39.49 15.17 38.82
N ASP A 105 38.50 16.01 38.49
CA ASP A 105 37.19 16.13 39.14
C ASP A 105 36.09 15.31 38.42
N ASN A 106 36.44 14.54 37.38
CA ASN A 106 35.58 13.64 36.61
C ASN A 106 34.28 14.26 36.04
N SER A 107 34.23 15.57 35.84
CA SER A 107 33.04 16.24 35.29
C SER A 107 33.07 16.26 33.75
N PRO A 108 32.05 15.72 33.03
CA PRO A 108 32.02 15.73 31.56
C PRO A 108 31.58 17.09 31.02
N THR A 109 32.43 17.77 30.24
CA THR A 109 32.06 19.03 29.57
C THR A 109 32.38 18.98 28.08
N THR A 110 31.35 19.15 27.24
CA THR A 110 31.50 19.40 25.79
C THR A 110 31.75 20.89 25.58
N ALA A 111 32.98 21.29 25.26
CA ALA A 111 33.29 22.67 24.93
C ALA A 111 32.94 22.96 23.46
N THR A 112 31.75 23.50 23.22
CA THR A 112 31.33 23.97 21.89
C THR A 112 32.08 25.27 21.55
N VAL A 113 33.07 25.21 20.67
CA VAL A 113 33.75 26.40 20.14
C VAL A 113 32.78 27.17 19.24
N SER A 114 32.19 28.24 19.77
CA SER A 114 31.32 29.17 19.05
C SER A 114 32.17 30.07 18.14
N ASN A 115 32.41 29.64 16.90
CA ASN A 115 32.91 30.53 15.85
C ASN A 115 31.72 31.26 15.19
N ARG A 116 31.31 32.40 15.77
CA ARG A 116 30.44 33.37 15.08
C ARG A 116 31.31 34.42 14.42
N VAL A 117 31.19 34.43 13.10
CA VAL A 117 31.70 35.38 12.10
C VAL A 117 31.63 36.83 12.57
N GLY A 118 32.75 37.53 12.41
CA GLY A 118 32.87 38.97 12.22
C GLY A 118 33.77 39.22 11.02
#